data_AF-A0A967EP42-F1
#
_entry.id   AF-A0A967EP42-F1
#
_cell.length_a   1.000
_cell.length_b   1.000
_cell.length_c   1.000
_cell.angle_alpha   90.00
_cell.angle_beta   90.00
_cell.angle_gamma   90.00
#
_symmetry.space_group_name_H-M   'P 1'
#
loop_
_entity.id
_entity.type
_entity.pdbx_description
1 polymer ?
#
loop_
_entity_poly.entity_id
_entity_poly.type
_entity_poly.pdbx_seq_one_letter_code
_entity_poly.pdbx_strand_id
1 'polypeptide(L)'
;LSGEQQLAALHQLSICEGSDWFWWFGDYNSAESVTAFDEQYRLHLSNLYQLLNVEPPDYLAKAFSFGTGEPVMGGTMLPGQHH
;
A
#
# COMPACT_ATOMS: atom_id res chain seq x y z
N LEU A 1 5.72 4.53 24.25
CA LEU A 1 5.02 3.33 23.75
C LEU A 1 5.28 2.20 24.75
N SER A 2 4.26 1.42 25.13
CA SER A 2 4.47 0.20 25.91
C SER A 2 5.17 -0.88 25.05
N GLY A 3 5.71 -1.94 25.66
CA GLY A 3 6.33 -3.03 24.90
C GLY A 3 5.35 -3.74 23.94
N GLU A 4 4.10 -3.90 24.36
CA GLU A 4 3.02 -4.42 23.52
C GLU A 4 2.71 -3.48 22.35
N GLN A 5 2.65 -2.18 22.60
CA GLN A 5 2.42 -1.17 21.57
C GLN A 5 3.58 -1.10 20.57
N GLN A 6 4.82 -1.29 21.02
CA GLN A 6 5.99 -1.40 20.14
C GLN A 6 5.90 -2.62 19.23
N LEU A 7 5.51 -3.78 19.77
CA LEU A 7 5.33 -5.00 18.98
C LEU A 7 4.23 -4.84 17.93
N ALA A 8 3.09 -4.24 18.31
CA ALA A 8 2.01 -3.92 17.38
C ALA A 8 2.45 -2.95 16.27
N ALA A 9 3.19 -1.90 16.62
CA ALA A 9 3.73 -0.95 15.65
C ALA A 9 4.74 -1.60 14.70
N LEU A 10 5.62 -2.49 15.19
CA LEU A 10 6.57 -3.24 14.35
C LEU A 10 5.85 -4.18 13.39
N HIS A 11 4.82 -4.88 13.85
CA HIS A 11 4.00 -5.72 12.98
C HIS A 11 3.30 -4.88 11.90
N GLN A 12 2.69 -3.76 12.29
CA GLN A 12 2.06 -2.85 11.33
C GLN A 12 3.07 -2.27 10.33
N LEU A 13 4.27 -1.92 10.78
CA LEU A 13 5.36 -1.44 9.92
C LEU A 13 5.75 -2.51 8.88
N SER A 14 5.87 -3.77 9.29
CA SER A 14 6.18 -4.86 8.36
C SER A 14 5.12 -5.04 7.25
N ILE A 15 3.85 -4.73 7.54
CA ILE A 15 2.81 -4.69 6.52
C ILE A 15 3.02 -3.51 5.58
N CYS A 16 3.33 -2.33 6.11
CA CYS A 16 3.55 -1.11 5.31
C CYS A 16 4.79 -1.21 4.40
N GLU A 17 5.78 -2.01 4.76
CA GLU A 17 7.02 -2.25 3.99
C GLU A 17 6.88 -3.35 2.93
N GLY A 18 5.69 -3.97 2.81
CA GLY A 18 5.43 -5.01 1.81
C GLY A 18 5.70 -4.55 0.38
N SER A 19 6.40 -5.38 -0.40
CA SER A 19 6.69 -5.08 -1.81
C SER A 19 5.45 -5.04 -2.70
N ASP A 20 4.37 -5.71 -2.27
CA ASP A 20 3.11 -5.84 -3.02
C ASP A 20 2.50 -4.46 -3.33
N TRP A 21 2.65 -3.48 -2.44
CA TRP A 21 2.15 -2.11 -2.66
C TRP A 21 2.77 -1.47 -3.91
N PHE A 22 4.09 -1.64 -4.09
CA PHE A 22 4.81 -1.09 -5.24
C PHE A 22 4.42 -1.76 -6.55
N TRP A 23 4.00 -3.03 -6.48
CA TRP A 23 3.50 -3.75 -7.64
C TRP A 23 2.07 -3.31 -8.01
N TRP A 24 1.19 -3.14 -7.02
CA TRP A 24 -0.19 -2.69 -7.26
C TRP A 24 -0.28 -1.28 -7.85
N PHE A 25 0.61 -0.36 -7.47
CA PHE A 25 0.60 1.01 -8.01
C PHE A 25 1.16 1.15 -9.43
N GLY A 26 1.57 0.05 -10.08
CA GLY A 26 2.02 0.06 -11.48
C GLY A 26 0.91 0.39 -12.48
N ASP A 27 1.28 1.08 -13.56
CA ASP A 27 0.36 1.58 -14.60
C ASP A 27 -0.35 0.49 -15.43
N TYR A 28 -0.02 -0.78 -15.21
CA TYR A 28 -0.55 -1.94 -15.93
C TYR A 28 -1.71 -2.65 -15.20
N ASN A 29 -2.01 -2.27 -13.96
CA ASN A 29 -3.13 -2.83 -13.19
C ASN A 29 -4.44 -2.09 -13.49
N SER A 30 -5.57 -2.79 -13.33
CA SER A 30 -6.89 -2.19 -13.50
C SER A 30 -7.14 -1.08 -12.48
N ALA A 31 -7.79 0.00 -12.90
CA ALA A 31 -8.12 1.13 -12.04
C ALA A 31 -8.91 0.74 -10.77
N GLU A 32 -9.82 -0.23 -10.88
CA GLU A 32 -10.58 -0.76 -9.74
C GLU A 32 -9.66 -1.40 -8.69
N SER A 33 -8.76 -2.29 -9.11
CA SER A 33 -7.80 -2.92 -8.20
C SER A 33 -6.86 -1.88 -7.60
N VAL A 34 -6.30 -0.98 -8.41
CA VAL A 34 -5.41 0.09 -7.92
C VAL A 34 -6.08 0.93 -6.86
N THR A 35 -7.35 1.31 -7.07
CA THR A 35 -8.13 2.10 -6.09
C THR A 35 -8.32 1.33 -4.78
N ALA A 36 -8.68 0.05 -4.83
CA ALA A 36 -8.87 -0.76 -3.63
C ALA A 36 -7.58 -0.95 -2.83
N PHE A 37 -6.46 -1.23 -3.52
CA PHE A 37 -5.16 -1.40 -2.86
C PHE A 37 -4.57 -0.08 -2.35
N ASP A 38 -4.83 1.03 -3.04
CA ASP A 38 -4.48 2.38 -2.58
C ASP A 38 -5.18 2.72 -1.26
N GLU A 39 -6.48 2.49 -1.17
CA GLU A 39 -7.26 2.69 0.06
C GLU A 39 -6.74 1.82 1.20
N GLN A 40 -6.48 0.54 0.93
CA GLN A 40 -5.91 -0.37 1.93
C GLN A 40 -4.54 0.08 2.42
N TYR A 41 -3.65 0.48 1.51
CA TYR A 41 -2.32 0.95 1.88
C TYR A 41 -2.38 2.22 2.76
N ARG A 42 -3.22 3.19 2.40
CA ARG A 42 -3.42 4.40 3.20
C ARG A 42 -4.00 4.12 4.58
N LEU A 43 -4.89 3.12 4.70
CA LEU A 43 -5.39 2.65 5.99
C LEU A 43 -4.26 2.03 6.83
N HIS A 44 -3.39 1.21 6.23
CA HIS A 44 -2.26 0.63 6.95
C HIS A 44 -1.29 1.69 7.49
N LEU A 45 -0.97 2.71 6.69
CA LEU A 45 -0.16 3.83 7.13
C LEU A 45 -0.86 4.59 8.28
N SER A 46 -2.14 4.91 8.13
CA SER A 46 -2.90 5.63 9.16
C SER A 46 -2.92 4.87 10.49
N ASN A 47 -3.10 3.56 10.45
CA ASN A 47 -3.05 2.70 11.63
C ASN A 47 -1.65 2.70 12.28
N LEU A 48 -0.57 2.73 11.49
CA LEU A 48 0.79 2.84 12.02
C LEU A 48 0.98 4.16 12.78
N TYR A 49 0.54 5.29 12.22
CA TYR A 49 0.60 6.59 12.88
C TYR A 49 -0.15 6.58 14.22
N GLN A 50 -1.38 6.03 14.22
CA GLN A 50 -2.17 5.88 15.46
C GLN A 50 -1.47 4.99 16.49
N LEU A 51 -0.88 3.86 16.08
CA LEU A 51 -0.10 2.98 16.97
C LEU A 51 1.13 3.67 17.54
N LEU A 52 1.70 4.65 16.83
CA LEU A 52 2.80 5.48 17.30
C LEU A 52 2.35 6.67 18.16
N ASN A 53 1.04 6.84 18.39
CA ASN A 53 0.42 8.01 19.02
C ASN A 53 0.76 9.33 18.31
N VAL A 54 0.82 9.31 16.99
CA VAL A 54 1.05 10.48 16.13
C VAL A 54 -0.17 10.65 15.23
N GLU A 55 -0.58 11.90 14.99
CA GLU A 55 -1.69 12.18 14.08
C GLU A 55 -1.33 11.75 12.65
N PRO A 56 -2.18 10.96 11.96
CA PRO A 56 -1.95 10.61 10.56
C PRO A 56 -1.91 11.86 9.68
N PRO A 57 -0.94 11.99 8.75
CA PRO A 57 -0.90 13.13 7.85
C PRO A 57 -2.12 13.24 6.93
N ASP A 58 -2.62 14.47 6.70
CA ASP A 58 -3.80 14.75 5.86
C ASP A 58 -3.72 14.17 4.43
N TYR A 59 -2.52 14.00 3.89
CA TYR A 59 -2.36 13.44 2.55
C TYR A 59 -2.79 11.96 2.47
N LEU A 60 -2.86 11.25 3.60
CA LEU A 60 -3.39 9.88 3.67
C LEU A 60 -4.89 9.80 3.37
N ALA A 61 -5.61 10.93 3.35
CA ALA A 61 -7.00 10.99 2.91
C ALA A 61 -7.14 11.10 1.38
N LYS A 62 -6.03 11.30 0.65
CA LYS A 62 -6.01 11.48 -0.80
C LYS A 62 -5.41 10.24 -1.44
N ALA A 63 -6.01 9.75 -2.52
CA ALA A 63 -5.47 8.64 -3.28
C ALA A 63 -4.08 8.96 -3.82
N PHE A 64 -3.16 7.99 -3.74
CA PHE A 64 -1.80 8.08 -4.27
C PHE A 64 -1.77 7.67 -5.74
N SER A 65 -2.55 6.66 -6.12
CA SER A 65 -2.66 6.19 -7.50
C SER A 65 -4.12 5.93 -7.88
N PHE A 66 -4.43 6.14 -9.16
CA PHE A 66 -5.78 5.97 -9.72
C PHE A 66 -5.86 4.82 -10.73
N GLY A 67 -4.71 4.26 -11.14
CA GLY A 67 -4.58 3.22 -12.16
C GLY A 67 -4.94 3.73 -13.56
N THR A 68 -4.04 3.54 -14.53
CA THR A 68 -4.25 4.00 -15.91
C THR A 68 -4.31 2.86 -16.94
N GLY A 69 -4.18 1.61 -16.49
CA GLY A 69 -3.97 0.48 -17.37
C GLY A 69 -5.26 -0.14 -17.90
N GLU A 70 -5.39 -0.21 -19.23
CA GLU A 70 -6.05 -1.36 -19.86
C GLU A 70 -5.28 -2.62 -19.40
N PRO A 71 -5.93 -3.61 -18.77
CA PRO A 71 -5.22 -4.70 -18.10
C PRO A 71 -4.49 -5.54 -19.15
N VAL A 72 -3.17 -5.38 -19.24
CA VAL A 72 -2.35 -6.12 -20.22
C VAL A 72 -2.33 -7.61 -19.87
N MET A 73 -2.39 -7.94 -18.57
CA MET A 73 -2.62 -9.27 -18.02
C MET A 73 -3.13 -9.08 -16.59
N GLY A 74 -4.33 -9.56 -16.27
CA GLY A 74 -5.04 -9.32 -14.99
C GLY A 74 -4.28 -9.75 -13.73
N GLY A 75 -3.33 -8.92 -13.31
CA GLY A 75 -2.64 -9.03 -12.03
C GLY A 75 -1.67 -10.22 -11.90
N THR A 76 -1.05 -10.68 -12.99
CA THR A 76 0.03 -11.68 -12.92
C THR A 76 1.40 -11.03 -13.11
N MET A 77 2.42 -11.59 -12.46
CA MET A 77 3.81 -11.14 -12.58
C MET A 77 4.22 -11.04 -14.05
N LEU A 78 4.70 -9.87 -14.48
CA LEU A 78 5.20 -9.69 -15.85
C LEU A 78 6.39 -10.62 -16.06
N PRO A 79 6.43 -11.42 -17.14
CA PRO A 79 7.58 -12.25 -17.43
C PRO A 79 8.81 -11.35 -17.59
N GLY A 80 9.88 -11.69 -16.87
CA GLY A 80 11.14 -10.94 -16.94
C GLY A 80 11.60 -10.85 -18.39
N GLN A 81 11.87 -9.62 -18.86
CA GLN A 81 12.47 -9.43 -20.17
C GLN A 81 13.91 -9.91 -20.12
N HIS A 82 14.14 -11.10 -20.68
CA HIS A 82 15.49 -11.56 -21.00
C HIS A 82 15.99 -10.76 -22.21
N HIS A 83 16.97 -9.88 -21.98
CA HIS A 83 17.85 -9.37 -23.02
C HIS A 83 18.97 -10.36 -23.30
#